data_AF-A0AAU9E0B2-F1
#
_entry.id   AF-A0AAU9E0B2-F1
#
_cell.length_a   1.000
_cell.length_b   1.000
_cell.length_c   1.000
_cell.angle_alpha   90.00
_cell.angle_beta   90.00
_cell.angle_gamma   90.00
#
_symmetry.space_group_name_H-M   'P 1'
#
loop_
_entity.id
_entity.type
_entity.pdbx_description
1 polymer ?
#
loop_
_entity_poly.entity_id
_entity_poly.type
_entity_poly.pdbx_seq_one_letter_code
_entity_poly.pdbx_strand_id
1 'polypeptide(L)' 'MENIDRKNFKNLSLKIEKLVNENSLTYNQEKIIRLRYGIDNEKPASFKEMIKILKISPKELKKEINISDRKVFNLIKSKL' A
#
# COMPACT_ATOMS: atom_id res chain seq x y z
N MET A 1 22.53 14.17 -9.60
CA MET A 1 21.62 13.16 -10.17
C MET A 1 20.44 13.00 -9.22
N GLU A 2 19.35 13.74 -9.41
CA GLU A 2 18.13 13.51 -8.63
C GLU A 2 17.45 12.22 -9.12
N ASN A 3 17.66 11.17 -8.30
CA ASN A 3 17.01 9.86 -8.26
C ASN A 3 15.77 9.67 -9.16
N ILE A 4 15.98 9.04 -10.33
CA ILE A 4 14.93 8.42 -11.16
C ILE A 4 13.99 7.55 -10.29
N ASP A 5 14.54 6.90 -9.26
CA ASP A 5 13.79 6.07 -8.31
C ASP A 5 12.78 6.84 -7.46
N ARG A 6 13.09 8.07 -7.02
CA ARG A 6 12.16 8.88 -6.21
C ARG A 6 10.99 9.36 -7.05
N LYS A 7 11.24 9.78 -8.29
CA LYS A 7 10.20 10.22 -9.22
C LYS A 7 9.26 9.07 -9.60
N ASN A 8 9.82 7.89 -9.88
CA ASN A 8 9.04 6.70 -10.17
C ASN A 8 8.22 6.24 -8.97
N PHE A 9 8.80 6.28 -7.77
CA PHE A 9 8.11 5.91 -6.54
C PHE A 9 6.93 6.86 -6.25
N LYS A 10 7.14 8.18 -6.37
CA LYS A 10 6.08 9.18 -6.19
C LYS A 10 4.95 9.03 -7.21
N ASN A 11 5.28 8.67 -8.46
CA ASN A 11 4.27 8.41 -9.48
C ASN A 11 3.47 7.12 -9.17
N LEU A 12 4.15 6.09 -8.66
CA LEU A 12 3.48 4.86 -8.24
C LEU A 12 2.55 5.09 -7.04
N SER A 13 2.99 5.82 -6.02
CA SER A 13 2.16 6.10 -4.84
C SER A 13 0.89 6.87 -5.21
N LEU A 14 0.99 7.89 -6.08
CA LEU A 14 -0.18 8.65 -6.58
C LEU A 14 -1.16 7.76 -7.37
N LYS A 15 -0.65 6.85 -8.20
CA LYS A 15 -1.51 5.90 -8.93
C LYS A 15 -2.23 4.95 -7.97
N ILE A 16 -1.53 4.45 -6.96
CA ILE A 16 -2.14 3.55 -5.96
C ILE A 16 -3.12 4.31 -5.08
N GLU A 17 -2.82 5.54 -4.68
CA GLU A 17 -3.75 6.40 -3.94
C GLU A 17 -5.06 6.60 -4.70
N LYS A 18 -4.97 6.96 -5.99
CA LYS A 18 -6.15 7.08 -6.84
C LYS A 18 -6.94 5.77 -6.92
N LEU A 19 -6.26 4.64 -7.08
CA LEU A 19 -6.90 3.33 -7.08
C LEU A 19 -7.59 2.99 -5.76
N VAL A 20 -6.97 3.31 -4.63
CA VAL A 20 -7.53 3.09 -3.29
C VAL A 20 -8.79 3.93 -3.10
N ASN A 21 -8.76 5.20 -3.50
CA ASN A 21 -9.89 6.12 -3.34
C ASN A 21 -11.06 5.77 -4.28
N GLU A 22 -10.79 5.23 -5.47
CA GLU A 22 -11.81 4.91 -6.47
C GLU A 22 -12.46 3.53 -6.28
N ASN A 23 -11.94 2.68 -5.39
CA ASN A 23 -12.42 1.30 -5.22
C ASN A 23 -12.89 1.04 -3.80
N SER A 24 -13.94 0.25 -3.65
CA SER A 24 -14.42 -0.20 -2.33
C SER A 24 -13.46 -1.22 -1.70
N LEU A 25 -12.52 -0.71 -0.91
CA LEU A 25 -11.65 -1.49 -0.04
C LEU A 25 -12.22 -1.54 1.38
N THR A 26 -11.93 -2.60 2.13
CA THR A 26 -12.26 -2.57 3.56
C THR A 26 -11.33 -1.60 4.27
N TYR A 27 -11.77 -1.03 5.40
CA TYR A 27 -10.96 -0.10 6.20
C TYR A 27 -9.54 -0.65 6.49
N ASN A 28 -9.45 -1.95 6.82
CA ASN A 28 -8.17 -2.60 7.09
C ASN A 28 -7.30 -2.74 5.83
N GLN A 29 -7.88 -3.08 4.69
CA GLN A 29 -7.15 -3.18 3.41
C GLN A 29 -6.60 -1.82 2.98
N GLU A 30 -7.44 -0.79 3.02
CA GLU A 30 -7.04 0.57 2.72
C GLU A 30 -5.87 1.02 3.59
N LYS A 31 -5.99 0.81 4.92
CA LYS A 31 -4.95 1.19 5.87
C LYS A 31 -3.62 0.47 5.62
N ILE A 32 -3.67 -0.82 5.29
CA ILE A 32 -2.47 -1.62 4.95
C ILE A 32 -1.81 -1.07 3.67
N ILE A 33 -2.60 -0.78 2.64
CA ILE A 33 -2.09 -0.27 1.36
C ILE A 33 -1.45 1.11 1.57
N ARG A 34 -2.14 2.02 2.26
CA ARG A 34 -1.62 3.37 2.56
C ARG A 34 -0.29 3.34 3.31
N LEU A 35 -0.19 2.49 4.34
CA LEU A 35 1.05 2.29 5.09
C LEU A 35 2.17 1.70 4.23
N ARG A 36 1.86 0.67 3.44
CA ARG A 36 2.86 -0.05 2.64
C ARG A 36 3.43 0.76 1.49
N TYR A 37 2.62 1.60 0.87
CA TYR A 37 3.05 2.43 -0.25
C TYR A 37 3.42 3.85 0.17
N GLY A 38 3.31 4.19 1.46
CA GLY A 38 3.62 5.53 1.96
C GLY A 38 2.72 6.59 1.35
N ILE A 39 1.41 6.31 1.24
CA ILE A 39 0.45 7.28 0.66
C ILE A 39 0.26 8.48 1.59
N ASP A 40 0.14 8.23 2.90
CA ASP A 40 -0.04 9.29 3.90
C ASP A 40 1.25 9.63 4.67
N ASN A 41 2.39 9.05 4.28
CA ASN A 41 3.67 9.18 4.99
C ASN A 41 4.80 9.49 4.00
N GLU A 42 5.87 10.13 4.46
CA GLU A 42 7.03 10.43 3.61
C GLU A 42 7.69 9.16 3.02
N LYS A 43 7.47 7.99 3.64
CA LYS A 43 8.01 6.70 3.22
C LYS A 43 7.06 5.54 3.58
N PRO A 44 7.18 4.40 2.88
CA PRO A 44 6.60 3.13 3.31
C PRO A 44 6.90 2.78 4.77
N ALA A 45 5.87 2.32 5.49
CA ALA A 45 6.05 1.73 6.79
C ALA A 45 6.73 0.35 6.66
N SER A 46 7.73 0.10 7.51
CA SER A 46 8.31 -1.23 7.64
C SER A 46 7.31 -2.22 8.24
N PHE A 47 7.54 -3.51 8.01
CA PHE A 47 6.69 -4.57 8.57
C PHE A 47 6.57 -4.47 10.10
N LYS A 48 7.65 -4.12 10.80
CA LYS A 48 7.65 -3.92 12.27
C LYS A 48 6.78 -2.72 12.68
N GLU A 49 6.83 -1.61 11.94
CA GLU A 49 5.98 -0.45 12.19
C GLU A 49 4.51 -0.77 11.95
N MET A 50 4.20 -1.48 10.87
CA MET A 50 2.84 -1.92 10.57
C MET A 50 2.24 -2.81 11.66
N ILE A 51 3.02 -3.74 12.24
CA ILE A 51 2.57 -4.55 13.40
C ILE A 51 2.17 -3.63 14.57
N LYS A 52 3.00 -2.63 14.90
CA LYS A 52 2.73 -1.71 16.00
C LYS A 52 1.48 -0.86 15.75
N ILE A 53 1.30 -0.37 14.52
CA ILE A 53 0.18 0.50 14.13
C ILE A 53 -1.14 -0.27 14.07
N LEU A 54 -1.11 -1.48 13.49
CA LEU A 54 -2.31 -2.27 13.24
C LEU A 54 -2.66 -3.19 14.41
N LYS A 55 -1.73 -3.42 15.34
CA LYS A 55 -1.90 -4.29 16.52
C LYS A 55 -2.34 -5.71 16.16
N ILE A 56 -1.89 -6.22 15.02
CA ILE A 56 -2.17 -7.59 14.55
C ILE A 56 -0.90 -8.45 14.61
N SER A 57 -1.09 -9.77 14.69
CA SER A 57 0.03 -10.70 14.76
C SER A 57 0.89 -10.66 13.47
N PRO A 58 2.20 -10.96 13.53
CA PRO A 58 3.05 -11.00 12.34
C PRO A 58 2.53 -11.96 11.25
N LYS A 59 1.99 -13.11 11.65
CA LYS A 59 1.44 -14.12 10.73
C LYS A 59 0.21 -13.58 10.00
N GLU A 60 -0.68 -12.93 10.73
CA GLU A 60 -1.89 -12.32 10.19
C GLU A 60 -1.55 -11.13 9.30
N LEU A 61 -0.64 -10.24 9.72
CA LEU A 61 -0.20 -9.12 8.91
C LEU A 61 0.33 -9.60 7.55
N LYS A 62 1.16 -10.65 7.53
CA LYS A 62 1.68 -11.21 6.28
C LYS A 62 0.56 -11.69 5.34
N LYS A 63 -0.49 -12.29 5.90
CA LYS A 63 -1.66 -12.76 5.12
C LYS A 63 -2.43 -11.56 4.55
N GLU A 64 -2.71 -10.55 5.39
CA GLU A 64 -3.45 -9.36 4.98
C GLU A 64 -2.68 -8.52 3.94
N ILE A 65 -1.35 -8.43 4.08
CA ILE A 65 -0.43 -7.85 3.10
C ILE A 65 -0.59 -8.53 1.74
N ASN A 66 -0.56 -9.86 1.70
CA ASN A 66 -0.65 -10.61 0.45
C ASN A 66 -2.03 -10.41 -0.22
N ILE A 67 -3.10 -10.41 0.58
CA ILE A 67 -4.46 -10.15 0.07
C ILE A 67 -4.56 -8.74 -0.51
N SER A 68 -4.03 -7.75 0.21
CA SER A 68 -4.04 -6.34 -0.20
C SER A 68 -3.24 -6.12 -1.48
N ASP A 69 -2.03 -6.70 -1.57
CA ASP A 69 -1.20 -6.62 -2.78
C ASP A 69 -1.88 -7.24 -3.99
N ARG A 70 -2.48 -8.43 -3.82
CA ARG A 70 -3.19 -9.11 -4.91
C ARG A 70 -4.35 -8.26 -5.40
N LYS A 71 -5.04 -7.56 -4.48
CA LYS A 71 -6.13 -6.67 -4.84
C LYS A 71 -5.63 -5.44 -5.59
N VAL A 72 -4.58 -4.78 -5.11
CA VAL A 72 -3.92 -3.67 -5.84
C VAL A 72 -3.47 -4.11 -7.23
N PHE A 73 -2.82 -5.27 -7.34
CA PHE A 73 -2.39 -5.82 -8.62
C PHE A 73 -3.55 -6.05 -9.59
N ASN A 74 -4.65 -6.66 -9.12
CA ASN A 74 -5.84 -6.90 -9.94
C ASN A 74 -6.49 -5.58 -10.38
N LEU A 75 -6.53 -4.57 -9.49
CA LEU A 75 -7.06 -3.25 -9.81
C LEU A 75 -6.22 -2.56 -10.89
N ILE A 76 -4.89 -2.60 -10.78
CA ILE A 76 -3.97 -2.08 -11.82
C ILE A 76 -4.21 -2.80 -13.14
N LYS A 77 -4.26 -4.14 -13.11
CA LYS A 77 -4.47 -4.96 -14.31
C LYS A 77 -5.81 -4.66 -15.00
N SER A 78 -6.87 -4.38 -14.24
CA SER A 78 -8.19 -4.09 -14.80
C SER A 78 -8.31 -2.72 -15.49
N LYS A 79 -7.34 -1.81 -15.27
CA LYS A 79 -7.30 -0.47 -15.86
C LYS A 79 -6.28 -0.33 -17.00
N LEU A 80 -5.54 -1.40 -17.31
CA LEU A 80 -4.63 -1.52 -18.45
C LEU A 80 -5.34 -2.25 -19.59
#